data_AF-A0A7H4PEX0-F1
#
_entry.id   AF-A0A7H4PEX0-F1
#
_cell.length_a   1.000
_cell.length_b   1.000
_cell.length_c   1.000
_cell.angle_alpha   90.00
_cell.angle_beta   90.00
_cell.angle_gamma   90.00
#
_symmetry.space_group_name_H-M   'P 1'
#
loop_
_entity.id
_entity.type
_entity.pdbx_description
1 polymer ?
#
loop_
_entity_poly.entity_id
_entity_poly.type
_entity_poly.pdbx_seq_one_letter_code
_entity_poly.pdbx_strand_id
1 'polypeptide(L)'
;MSGPLGGRPTLPILGNLLLQVTDGALSLTGTDLEMEMVARVALIQPHEAGATTVPARKFFDICRGLPEGAEIAVQLEGERMLVRSGRSRFSLSTLPAADFPNLDDWQSEVEFTLPQATMKRLIEATQFSMAHQDVRYYLNGMLFETEGSELRTVATDGHRLAVCSMPLEESLPIIR
;
A
#
# COMPACT_ATOMS: atom_id res chain seq x y z
N MET A 1 2.43 -2.07 10.06
CA MET A 1 3.63 -2.18 9.18
C MET A 1 3.38 -1.27 8.01
N SER A 2 4.34 -0.42 7.64
CA SER A 2 4.22 0.52 6.53
C SER A 2 4.44 -0.22 5.20
N GLY A 3 3.46 -1.04 4.80
CA GLY A 3 3.40 -1.87 3.58
C GLY A 3 4.67 -1.97 2.71
N PRO A 4 4.70 -1.31 1.53
CA PRO A 4 5.78 -1.43 0.54
C PRO A 4 7.12 -0.81 0.98
N LEU A 5 7.18 -0.11 2.12
CA LEU A 5 8.40 0.53 2.60
C LEU A 5 9.33 -0.53 3.23
N GLY A 6 10.19 -1.12 2.42
CA GLY A 6 11.25 -2.06 2.84
C GLY A 6 12.29 -1.43 3.79
N GLY A 7 13.15 -2.26 4.38
CA GLY A 7 14.10 -1.84 5.42
C GLY A 7 15.27 -0.94 4.94
N ARG A 8 15.53 -0.88 3.63
CA ARG A 8 16.55 -0.02 3.02
C ARG A 8 16.02 0.49 1.67
N PRO A 9 15.43 1.70 1.63
CA PRO A 9 14.90 2.23 0.39
C PRO A 9 16.04 2.56 -0.58
N THR A 10 15.80 2.34 -1.88
CA THR A 10 16.76 2.66 -2.96
C THR A 10 16.97 4.17 -3.10
N LEU A 11 15.94 4.97 -2.81
CA LEU A 11 15.96 6.43 -2.76
C LEU A 11 15.44 6.92 -1.40
N PRO A 12 15.99 8.01 -0.80
CA PRO A 12 15.54 8.48 0.51
C PRO A 12 14.04 8.74 0.62
N ILE A 13 13.41 9.28 -0.42
CA ILE A 13 11.97 9.60 -0.43
C ILE A 13 11.06 8.35 -0.40
N LEU A 14 11.56 7.20 -0.88
CA LEU A 14 10.84 5.92 -0.79
C LEU A 14 10.86 5.35 0.63
N GLY A 15 11.58 5.99 1.57
CA GLY A 15 11.46 5.75 3.01
C GLY A 15 10.38 6.60 3.68
N ASN A 16 9.75 7.51 2.94
CA ASN A 16 8.73 8.43 3.45
C ASN A 16 7.31 7.95 3.09
N LEU A 17 6.33 8.40 3.88
CA LEU A 17 4.93 8.47 3.46
C LEU A 17 4.67 9.85 2.86
N LEU A 18 3.95 9.90 1.74
CA LEU A 18 3.26 11.09 1.30
C LEU A 18 2.00 11.27 2.16
N LEU A 19 1.85 12.44 2.77
CA LEU A 19 0.66 12.87 3.50
C LEU A 19 -0.03 13.98 2.72
N GLN A 20 -1.31 13.82 2.44
CA GLN A 20 -2.11 14.82 1.72
C GLN A 20 -3.43 15.05 2.44
N VAL A 21 -3.71 16.30 2.77
CA VAL A 21 -5.01 16.73 3.30
C VAL A 21 -5.75 17.45 2.18
N THR A 22 -6.87 16.86 1.75
CA THR A 22 -7.78 17.45 0.77
C THR A 22 -9.21 16.95 1.03
N ASP A 23 -10.20 17.79 0.75
CA ASP A 23 -11.63 17.42 0.77
C ASP A 23 -12.10 16.71 2.05
N GLY A 24 -11.63 17.15 3.21
CA GLY A 24 -12.02 16.54 4.49
C GLY A 24 -11.37 15.19 4.79
N ALA A 25 -10.34 14.80 4.06
CA ALA A 25 -9.64 13.53 4.24
C ALA A 25 -8.11 13.70 4.28
N LEU A 26 -7.47 12.86 5.08
CA LEU A 26 -6.03 12.63 5.05
C LEU A 26 -5.75 11.36 4.24
N SER A 27 -5.00 11.49 3.15
CA SER A 27 -4.42 10.36 2.42
C SER A 27 -2.98 10.14 2.87
N LEU A 28 -2.63 8.87 3.11
CA LEU A 28 -1.27 8.42 3.40
C LEU A 28 -0.85 7.43 2.32
N THR A 29 0.16 7.79 1.54
CA THR A 29 0.65 6.97 0.43
C THR A 29 2.08 6.52 0.69
N GLY A 30 2.34 5.22 0.51
CA GLY A 30 3.68 4.64 0.50
C GLY A 30 3.90 3.84 -0.77
N THR A 31 5.12 3.85 -1.31
CA THR A 31 5.47 3.15 -2.56
C THR A 31 6.93 2.72 -2.56
N ASP A 32 7.24 1.68 -3.33
CA ASP A 32 8.58 1.22 -3.67
C ASP A 32 8.89 1.33 -5.17
N LEU A 33 8.07 2.07 -5.92
CA LEU A 33 8.05 2.22 -7.39
C LEU A 33 7.46 1.03 -8.18
N GLU A 34 7.23 -0.12 -7.55
CA GLU A 34 6.54 -1.26 -8.18
C GLU A 34 5.07 -1.30 -7.79
N MET A 35 4.78 -0.99 -6.51
CA MET A 35 3.44 -0.90 -5.98
C MET A 35 3.26 0.31 -5.06
N GLU A 36 2.02 0.73 -4.89
CA GLU A 36 1.65 1.75 -3.91
C GLU A 36 0.53 1.25 -2.98
N MET A 37 0.52 1.81 -1.77
CA MET A 37 -0.52 1.58 -0.79
C MET A 37 -1.04 2.94 -0.33
N VAL A 38 -2.33 3.18 -0.51
CA VAL A 38 -3.01 4.42 -0.12
C VAL A 38 -4.01 4.12 0.99
N ALA A 39 -3.85 4.76 2.14
CA ALA A 39 -4.83 4.75 3.21
C ALA A 39 -5.54 6.11 3.27
N ARG A 40 -6.87 6.11 3.38
CA ARG A 40 -7.67 7.34 3.52
C ARG A 40 -8.33 7.39 4.90
N VAL A 41 -8.17 8.51 5.58
CA VAL A 41 -8.74 8.78 6.91
C VAL A 41 -9.63 10.01 6.84
N ALA A 42 -10.90 9.87 7.20
CA ALA A 42 -11.80 11.02 7.29
C ALA A 42 -11.40 11.94 8.46
N LEU A 43 -11.29 13.24 8.19
CA LEU A 43 -10.95 14.25 9.19
C LEU A 43 -12.21 14.92 9.73
N ILE A 44 -12.52 14.64 10.99
CA ILE A 44 -13.66 15.23 11.70
C ILE A 44 -13.31 16.52 12.45
N GLN A 45 -12.02 16.73 12.72
CA GLN A 45 -11.51 17.94 13.38
C GLN A 45 -11.12 18.99 12.33
N PRO A 46 -11.02 20.29 12.72
CA PRO A 46 -10.53 21.34 11.83
C PRO A 46 -9.16 20.98 11.24
N HIS A 47 -8.99 21.25 9.95
CA HIS A 47 -7.79 20.89 9.20
C HIS A 47 -7.54 21.92 8.10
N GLU A 48 -6.29 21.98 7.64
CA GLU A 48 -5.87 22.82 6.52
C GLU A 48 -5.38 21.91 5.39
N ALA A 49 -5.73 22.27 4.15
CA ALA A 49 -5.28 21.54 2.98
C ALA A 49 -3.76 21.69 2.80
N GLY A 50 -3.11 20.64 2.33
CA GLY A 50 -1.66 20.66 2.13
C GLY A 50 -1.08 19.27 1.91
N ALA A 51 0.20 19.23 1.55
CA ALA A 51 0.90 17.98 1.30
C ALA A 51 2.37 18.05 1.73
N THR A 52 2.91 16.94 2.21
CA THR A 52 4.34 16.77 2.52
C THR A 52 4.70 15.30 2.53
N THR A 53 5.99 14.97 2.52
CA THR A 53 6.45 13.60 2.81
C THR A 53 7.22 13.54 4.13
N VAL A 54 7.08 12.43 4.88
CA VAL A 54 7.72 12.24 6.20
C VAL A 54 8.26 10.82 6.38
N PRO A 55 9.36 10.60 7.14
CA PRO A 55 9.91 9.26 7.34
C PRO A 55 8.89 8.30 7.96
N ALA A 56 8.47 7.30 7.19
CA ALA A 56 7.32 6.46 7.49
C ALA A 56 7.49 5.73 8.82
N ARG A 57 8.67 5.14 9.03
CA ARG A 57 8.96 4.36 10.23
C ARG A 57 8.97 5.23 11.48
N LYS A 58 9.61 6.41 11.42
CA LYS A 58 9.68 7.34 12.56
C LYS A 58 8.30 7.87 12.91
N PHE A 59 7.51 8.27 11.91
CA PHE A 59 6.15 8.76 12.14
C PHE A 59 5.26 7.67 12.76
N PHE A 60 5.28 6.45 12.22
CA PHE A 60 4.56 5.31 12.80
C PHE A 60 4.99 4.99 14.23
N ASP A 61 6.30 4.93 14.50
CA ASP A 61 6.82 4.64 15.83
C ASP A 61 6.45 5.73 16.86
N ILE A 62 6.40 7.00 16.44
CA ILE A 62 5.89 8.10 17.27
C ILE A 62 4.41 7.87 17.59
N CYS A 63 3.55 7.69 16.59
CA CYS A 63 2.11 7.49 16.81
C CYS A 63 1.83 6.26 17.70
N ARG A 64 2.52 5.15 17.45
CA ARG A 64 2.39 3.91 18.23
C ARG A 64 2.89 4.05 19.67
N GLY A 65 3.88 4.91 19.91
CA GLY A 65 4.47 5.12 21.23
C GLY A 65 3.64 6.05 22.14
N LEU A 66 2.60 6.69 21.61
CA LEU A 66 1.70 7.53 22.40
C LEU A 66 0.69 6.68 23.19
N PRO A 67 0.14 7.19 24.31
CA PRO A 67 -0.91 6.52 25.06
C PRO A 67 -2.15 6.24 24.20
N GLU A 68 -2.90 5.20 24.57
CA GLU A 68 -4.17 4.89 23.94
C GLU A 68 -5.14 6.08 24.06
N GLY A 69 -5.87 6.39 22.98
CA GLY A 69 -6.80 7.52 22.91
C GLY A 69 -6.15 8.90 22.80
N ALA A 70 -4.82 8.98 22.62
CA ALA A 70 -4.13 10.24 22.44
C ALA A 70 -4.54 10.96 21.14
N GLU A 71 -4.83 12.25 21.24
CA GLU A 71 -5.01 13.13 20.08
C GLU A 71 -3.66 13.58 19.51
N ILE A 72 -3.50 13.48 18.19
CA ILE A 72 -2.25 13.78 17.50
C ILE A 72 -2.48 14.99 16.60
N ALA A 73 -1.92 16.13 16.99
CA ALA A 73 -1.90 17.34 16.18
C ALA A 73 -0.63 17.36 15.30
N VAL A 74 -0.83 17.62 14.02
CA VAL A 74 0.25 17.67 13.01
C VAL A 74 0.20 19.00 12.28
N GLN A 75 1.35 19.64 12.11
CA GLN A 75 1.48 20.88 11.33
C GLN A 75 2.83 20.94 10.63
N LEU A 76 2.88 21.59 9.46
CA LEU A 76 4.11 21.84 8.72
C LEU A 76 4.70 23.20 9.15
N GLU A 77 5.99 23.23 9.47
CA GLU A 77 6.75 24.44 9.77
C GLU A 77 8.04 24.46 8.92
N GLY A 78 7.97 25.09 7.75
CA GLY A 78 9.05 25.06 6.77
C GLY A 78 9.34 23.63 6.30
N GLU A 79 10.60 23.19 6.40
CA GLU A 79 11.07 21.86 5.99
C GLU A 79 10.91 20.79 7.09
N ARG A 80 10.03 21.02 8.07
CA ARG A 80 9.79 20.09 9.17
C ARG A 80 8.31 19.93 9.47
N MET A 81 7.91 18.69 9.72
CA MET A 81 6.60 18.37 10.28
C MET A 81 6.70 18.29 11.80
N LEU A 82 5.89 19.09 12.49
CA LEU A 82 5.73 18.98 13.93
C LEU A 82 4.58 18.03 14.27
N VAL A 83 4.85 17.11 15.19
CA VAL A 83 3.85 16.21 15.76
C VAL A 83 3.73 16.51 17.26
N ARG A 84 2.51 16.77 17.74
CA ARG A 84 2.23 17.14 19.13
C ARG A 84 1.10 16.27 19.68
N SER A 85 1.27 15.81 20.91
CA SER A 85 0.24 15.08 21.66
C SER A 85 0.48 15.29 23.15
N GLY A 86 -0.44 15.99 23.84
CA GLY A 86 -0.25 16.40 25.22
C GLY A 86 1.05 17.21 25.40
N ARG A 87 1.98 16.71 26.22
CA ARG A 87 3.30 17.34 26.45
C ARG A 87 4.39 16.85 25.49
N SER A 88 4.12 15.82 24.70
CA SER A 88 5.08 15.26 23.75
C SER A 88 5.14 16.10 22.48
N ARG A 89 6.36 16.41 22.02
CA ARG A 89 6.62 17.18 20.80
C ARG A 89 7.73 16.51 20.02
N PHE A 90 7.48 16.27 18.74
CA PHE A 90 8.45 15.70 17.80
C PHE A 90 8.56 16.62 16.58
N SER A 91 9.74 16.62 15.97
CA SER A 91 10.01 17.36 14.73
C SER A 91 10.67 16.42 13.74
N LEU A 92 10.01 16.18 12.61
CA LEU A 92 10.46 15.28 11.55
C LEU A 92 10.88 16.11 10.34
N SER A 93 12.05 15.82 9.78
CA SER A 93 12.45 16.36 8.48
C SER A 93 11.51 15.88 7.39
N THR A 94 11.14 16.76 6.48
CA THR A 94 10.29 16.44 5.34
C THR A 94 11.09 16.40 4.04
N LEU A 95 10.48 15.83 2.99
CA LEU A 95 10.86 16.11 1.60
C LEU A 95 9.61 16.66 0.87
N PRO A 96 9.80 17.49 -0.18
CA PRO A 96 8.68 18.05 -0.94
C PRO A 96 7.73 16.98 -1.46
N ALA A 97 6.42 17.23 -1.37
CA ALA A 97 5.41 16.32 -1.90
C ALA A 97 5.51 16.16 -3.43
N ALA A 98 5.93 17.20 -4.14
CA ALA A 98 6.10 17.17 -5.60
C ALA A 98 7.20 16.21 -6.07
N ASP A 99 8.14 15.85 -5.19
CA ASP A 99 9.21 14.91 -5.50
C ASP A 99 8.78 13.45 -5.26
N PHE A 100 7.62 13.24 -4.62
CA PHE A 100 7.11 11.90 -4.36
C PHE A 100 6.66 11.25 -5.67
N PRO A 101 7.10 10.01 -5.96
CA PRO A 101 6.75 9.36 -7.22
C PRO A 101 5.25 9.03 -7.24
N ASN A 102 4.60 9.35 -8.35
CA ASN A 102 3.24 8.93 -8.64
C ASN A 102 3.32 7.83 -9.70
N LEU A 103 2.51 6.78 -9.55
CA LEU A 103 2.27 5.84 -10.63
C LEU A 103 1.40 6.52 -11.71
N ASP A 104 1.68 6.23 -12.98
CA ASP A 104 0.90 6.77 -14.09
C ASP A 104 -0.55 6.26 -14.02
N ASP A 105 -1.49 7.10 -14.44
CA ASP A 105 -2.89 6.71 -14.57
C ASP A 105 -3.03 5.58 -15.60
N TRP A 106 -3.84 4.58 -15.26
CA TRP A 106 -4.18 3.46 -16.14
C TRP A 106 -5.69 3.24 -16.15
N GLN A 107 -6.19 2.59 -17.19
CA GLN A 107 -7.61 2.25 -17.33
C GLN A 107 -7.79 0.76 -17.05
N SER A 108 -8.76 0.41 -16.21
CA SER A 108 -9.08 -0.98 -15.94
C SER A 108 -9.72 -1.64 -17.16
N GLU A 109 -9.21 -2.80 -17.56
CA GLU A 109 -9.83 -3.64 -18.59
C GLU A 109 -10.95 -4.50 -18.01
N VAL A 110 -10.83 -4.92 -16.75
CA VAL A 110 -11.81 -5.75 -16.04
C VAL A 110 -11.88 -5.35 -14.57
N GLU A 111 -13.09 -5.14 -14.10
CA GLU A 111 -13.39 -4.84 -12.69
C GLU A 111 -14.41 -5.85 -12.18
N PHE A 112 -14.19 -6.34 -10.97
CA PHE A 112 -15.11 -7.25 -10.29
C PHE A 112 -14.94 -7.14 -8.78
N THR A 113 -15.95 -7.61 -8.04
CA THR A 113 -15.93 -7.65 -6.58
C THR A 113 -15.96 -9.09 -6.10
N LEU A 114 -15.23 -9.38 -5.01
CA LEU A 114 -15.24 -10.69 -4.37
C LEU A 114 -15.09 -10.58 -2.85
N PRO A 115 -15.55 -11.59 -2.09
CA PRO A 115 -15.27 -11.67 -0.66
C PRO A 115 -13.76 -11.73 -0.38
N GLN A 116 -13.29 -11.01 0.64
CA GLN A 116 -11.87 -11.04 1.04
C GLN A 116 -11.39 -12.46 1.38
N ALA A 117 -12.27 -13.29 1.95
CA ALA A 117 -11.97 -14.70 2.25
C ALA A 117 -11.70 -15.52 0.98
N THR A 118 -12.36 -15.20 -0.13
CA THR A 118 -12.15 -15.84 -1.44
C THR A 118 -10.75 -15.50 -1.97
N MET A 119 -10.38 -14.22 -1.96
CA MET A 119 -9.03 -13.78 -2.35
C MET A 119 -7.95 -14.43 -1.47
N LYS A 120 -8.15 -14.43 -0.13
CA LYS A 120 -7.26 -15.08 0.82
C LYS A 120 -7.08 -16.56 0.48
N ARG A 121 -8.17 -17.29 0.22
CA ARG A 121 -8.14 -18.72 -0.13
C ARG A 121 -7.32 -18.98 -1.39
N LEU A 122 -7.51 -18.19 -2.44
CA LEU A 122 -6.77 -18.31 -3.71
C LEU A 122 -5.27 -18.11 -3.51
N ILE A 123 -4.87 -17.08 -2.76
CA ILE A 123 -3.45 -16.77 -2.48
C ILE A 123 -2.84 -17.88 -1.60
N GLU A 124 -3.45 -18.22 -0.47
CA GLU A 124 -2.91 -19.23 0.46
C GLU A 124 -2.78 -20.61 -0.19
N ALA A 125 -3.67 -20.96 -1.12
CA ALA A 125 -3.66 -22.24 -1.81
C ALA A 125 -2.53 -22.39 -2.84
N THR A 126 -1.90 -21.29 -3.28
CA THR A 126 -0.96 -21.31 -4.42
C THR A 126 0.39 -20.65 -4.15
N GLN A 127 0.46 -19.64 -3.26
CA GLN A 127 1.66 -18.83 -3.04
C GLN A 127 2.93 -19.63 -2.74
N PHE A 128 2.81 -20.79 -2.08
CA PHE A 128 3.96 -21.62 -1.69
C PHE A 128 4.68 -22.27 -2.88
N SER A 129 4.07 -22.26 -4.07
CA SER A 129 4.64 -22.80 -5.31
C SER A 129 5.24 -21.72 -6.21
N MET A 130 5.25 -20.45 -5.82
CA MET A 130 5.98 -19.41 -6.56
C MET A 130 7.49 -19.65 -6.47
N ALA A 131 8.21 -19.26 -7.51
CA ALA A 131 9.66 -19.29 -7.48
C ALA A 131 10.23 -18.17 -6.58
N HIS A 132 11.47 -18.34 -6.15
CA HIS A 132 12.19 -17.34 -5.38
C HIS A 132 13.47 -16.96 -6.11
N GLN A 133 13.52 -15.72 -6.61
CA GLN A 133 14.68 -15.19 -7.35
C GLN A 133 15.05 -16.03 -8.59
N ASP A 134 14.06 -16.61 -9.27
CA ASP A 134 14.26 -17.28 -10.55
C ASP A 134 14.57 -16.27 -11.65
N VAL A 135 15.43 -16.67 -12.59
CA VAL A 135 15.81 -15.86 -13.76
C VAL A 135 14.63 -15.60 -14.70
N ARG A 136 13.62 -16.47 -14.67
CA ARG A 136 12.33 -16.31 -15.36
C ARG A 136 11.43 -15.49 -14.45
N TYR A 137 11.48 -14.16 -14.58
CA TYR A 137 10.80 -13.24 -13.66
C TYR A 137 9.31 -13.53 -13.45
N TYR A 138 8.61 -13.98 -14.49
CA TYR A 138 7.19 -14.33 -14.43
C TYR A 138 6.87 -15.51 -13.48
N LEU A 139 7.86 -16.33 -13.10
CA LEU A 139 7.67 -17.40 -12.11
C LEU A 139 7.79 -16.91 -10.66
N ASN A 140 8.33 -15.71 -10.44
CA ASN A 140 8.43 -15.10 -9.10
C ASN A 140 7.11 -14.46 -8.64
N GLY A 141 6.09 -14.44 -9.51
CA GLY A 141 4.76 -13.94 -9.21
C GLY A 141 3.70 -15.04 -9.23
N MET A 142 2.45 -14.61 -9.16
CA MET A 142 1.25 -15.46 -9.23
C MET A 142 0.41 -15.03 -10.41
N LEU A 143 0.04 -15.97 -11.27
CA LEU A 143 -0.93 -15.71 -12.33
C LEU A 143 -2.32 -15.59 -11.70
N PHE A 144 -3.04 -14.53 -12.04
CA PHE A 144 -4.47 -14.38 -11.82
C PHE A 144 -5.16 -14.48 -13.18
N GLU A 145 -6.05 -15.46 -13.34
CA GLU A 145 -6.80 -15.70 -14.57
C GLU A 145 -8.31 -15.64 -14.25
N THR A 146 -9.04 -14.83 -15.00
CA THR A 146 -10.51 -14.88 -15.02
C THR A 146 -10.95 -15.81 -16.15
N GLU A 147 -11.93 -16.66 -15.92
CA GLU A 147 -12.48 -17.52 -16.98
C GLU A 147 -13.96 -17.83 -16.70
N GLY A 148 -14.86 -17.18 -17.45
CA GLY A 148 -16.30 -17.30 -17.17
C GLY A 148 -16.61 -16.82 -15.76
N SER A 149 -17.24 -17.67 -14.96
CA SER A 149 -17.60 -17.36 -13.57
C SER A 149 -16.57 -17.87 -12.54
N GLU A 150 -15.28 -17.91 -12.89
CA GLU A 150 -14.21 -18.30 -11.97
C GLU A 150 -13.07 -17.29 -11.96
N LEU A 151 -12.49 -17.11 -10.78
CA LEU A 151 -11.15 -16.56 -10.59
C LEU A 151 -10.20 -17.69 -10.25
N ARG A 152 -9.10 -17.79 -10.98
CA ARG A 152 -8.08 -18.80 -10.80
C ARG A 152 -6.75 -18.16 -10.45
N THR A 153 -6.05 -18.76 -9.49
CA THR A 153 -4.63 -18.48 -9.24
C THR A 153 -3.76 -19.66 -9.64
N VAL A 154 -2.61 -19.38 -10.24
CA VAL A 154 -1.60 -20.38 -10.61
C VAL A 154 -0.21 -19.89 -10.19
N ALA A 155 0.56 -20.78 -9.56
CA ALA A 155 1.96 -20.53 -9.21
C ALA A 155 2.81 -21.77 -9.44
N THR A 156 4.02 -21.59 -9.96
CA THR A 156 4.99 -22.68 -10.18
C THR A 156 6.43 -22.18 -10.13
N ASP A 157 7.32 -23.04 -9.64
CA ASP A 157 8.77 -22.84 -9.63
C ASP A 157 9.48 -23.68 -10.71
N GLY A 158 8.71 -24.35 -11.59
CA GLY A 158 9.20 -25.30 -12.58
C GLY A 158 9.42 -26.73 -12.05
N HIS A 159 9.36 -26.94 -10.72
CA HIS A 159 9.44 -28.26 -10.10
C HIS A 159 8.08 -28.74 -9.59
N ARG A 160 7.25 -27.82 -9.11
CA ARG A 160 5.88 -28.07 -8.65
C ARG A 160 4.96 -26.94 -9.12
N LEU A 161 3.68 -27.23 -9.17
CA LEU A 161 2.64 -26.29 -9.57
C LEU A 161 1.46 -26.40 -8.60
N ALA A 162 0.92 -25.26 -8.21
CA ALA A 162 -0.35 -25.16 -7.51
C ALA A 162 -1.33 -24.33 -8.34
N VAL A 163 -2.58 -24.80 -8.37
CA VAL A 163 -3.71 -24.12 -9.01
C VAL A 163 -4.90 -24.14 -8.07
N CYS A 164 -5.61 -23.02 -7.99
CA CYS A 164 -6.85 -22.91 -7.22
C CYS A 164 -7.86 -22.07 -8.01
N SER A 165 -9.08 -22.57 -8.17
CA SER A 165 -10.22 -21.81 -8.71
C SER A 165 -11.22 -21.53 -7.60
N MET A 166 -11.84 -20.36 -7.64
CA MET A 166 -13.01 -20.01 -6.83
C MET A 166 -14.09 -19.40 -7.72
N PRO A 167 -15.38 -19.69 -7.47
CA PRO A 167 -16.47 -19.11 -8.25
C PRO A 167 -16.58 -17.59 -7.99
N LEU A 168 -16.96 -16.87 -9.05
CA LEU A 168 -17.35 -15.47 -9.05
C LEU A 168 -18.87 -15.36 -9.22
N GLU A 169 -19.45 -14.23 -8.78
CA GLU A 169 -20.89 -13.96 -8.93
C GLU A 169 -21.27 -13.55 -10.36
N GLU A 170 -20.29 -13.16 -11.17
CA GLU A 170 -20.46 -12.70 -12.55
C GLU A 170 -19.52 -13.44 -13.52
N SER A 171 -19.90 -13.44 -14.80
CA SER A 171 -19.07 -14.01 -15.86
C SER A 171 -18.16 -12.94 -16.44
N LEU A 172 -16.85 -13.16 -16.39
CA LEU A 172 -15.82 -12.24 -16.84
C LEU A 172 -15.12 -12.75 -18.11
N PRO A 173 -14.53 -11.85 -18.94
CA PRO A 173 -13.69 -12.25 -20.06
C PRO A 173 -12.42 -12.95 -19.58
N ILE A 174 -11.76 -13.68 -20.48
CA ILE A 174 -10.50 -14.33 -20.16
C ILE A 174 -9.37 -13.29 -20.14
N ILE A 175 -8.72 -13.13 -18.98
CA ILE A 175 -7.46 -12.38 -18.84
C ILE A 175 -6.38 -13.37 -18.41
N ARG A 176 -5.21 -13.29 -19.04
CA ARG A 176 -4.02 -14.11 -18.78
C ARG A 176 -2.79 -13.26 -18.60
#